data_AF-G5J8H7-F1
#
_entry.id   AF-G5J8H7-F1
#
_cell.length_a   1.000
_cell.length_b   1.000
_cell.length_c   1.000
_cell.angle_alpha   90.00
_cell.angle_beta   90.00
_cell.angle_gamma   90.00
#
_symmetry.space_group_name_H-M   'P 1'
#
loop_
_entity.id
_entity.type
_entity.pdbx_description
1 polymer ?
#
loop_
_entity_poly.entity_id
_entity_poly.type
_entity_poly.pdbx_seq_one_letter_code
_entity_poly.pdbx_strand_id
1 'polypeptide(L)'
;MNRFIVPTILLGTIATIPLVQLVAISLEATEIDEKAEKFIVKINGSDATPKGNGSGSIIGRNGNNYQVLTNWHVVSESDNVNDYTIETSDGTPHAVKQIKRLNGADLAIITFSSSNVYSVAKLGNSGSLTRGQKIYF
;
A
#
# COMPACT_ATOMS: atom_id res chain seq x y z
N MET A 1 -15.84 -6.93 -84.92
CA MET A 1 -16.20 -7.53 -83.63
C MET A 1 -15.28 -6.96 -82.56
N ASN A 2 -15.71 -5.91 -81.86
CA ASN A 2 -14.92 -5.24 -80.82
C ASN A 2 -15.03 -5.99 -79.50
N ARG A 3 -13.89 -6.31 -78.86
CA ARG A 3 -13.84 -6.86 -77.51
C ARG A 3 -13.51 -5.73 -76.54
N PHE A 4 -14.44 -5.41 -75.64
CA PHE A 4 -14.23 -4.45 -74.55
C PHE A 4 -13.47 -5.15 -73.41
N ILE A 5 -12.33 -4.60 -73.02
CA ILE A 5 -11.60 -4.98 -71.81
C ILE A 5 -12.07 -4.02 -70.71
N VAL A 6 -12.68 -4.56 -69.65
CA VAL A 6 -13.07 -3.76 -68.47
C VAL A 6 -11.86 -3.73 -67.52
N PRO A 7 -11.38 -2.56 -67.08
CA PRO A 7 -10.31 -2.49 -66.10
C PRO A 7 -10.89 -2.78 -64.71
N THR A 8 -10.35 -3.79 -64.03
CA THR A 8 -10.64 -4.08 -62.63
C THR A 8 -9.97 -3.02 -61.76
N ILE A 9 -10.77 -2.13 -61.15
CA ILE A 9 -10.29 -1.17 -60.15
C ILE A 9 -10.23 -1.89 -58.81
N LEU A 10 -9.02 -2.20 -58.35
CA LEU A 10 -8.78 -2.71 -57.00
C LEU A 10 -8.79 -1.53 -56.02
N LEU A 11 -9.95 -1.24 -55.42
CA LEU A 11 -10.04 -0.31 -54.30
C LEU A 11 -9.45 -0.98 -53.05
N GLY A 12 -8.19 -0.67 -52.74
CA GLY A 12 -7.58 -1.03 -51.46
C GLY A 12 -8.18 -0.18 -50.34
N THR A 13 -8.91 -0.82 -49.42
CA THR A 13 -9.37 -0.19 -48.18
C THR A 13 -8.22 -0.24 -47.16
N ILE A 14 -7.67 0.92 -46.80
CA ILE A 14 -6.71 1.03 -45.69
C ILE A 14 -7.54 1.00 -44.41
N ALA A 15 -7.57 -0.15 -43.73
CA ALA A 15 -8.12 -0.24 -42.38
C ALA A 15 -7.13 0.42 -41.40
N THR A 16 -7.48 1.60 -40.87
CA THR A 16 -6.73 2.22 -39.79
C THR A 16 -7.18 1.60 -38.46
N ILE A 17 -6.27 0.94 -37.75
CA ILE A 17 -6.52 0.49 -36.38
C ILE A 17 -6.32 1.72 -35.48
N PRO A 18 -7.34 2.19 -34.74
CA PRO A 18 -7.13 3.27 -33.80
C PRO A 18 -6.21 2.76 -32.69
N LEU A 19 -5.05 3.40 -32.53
CA LEU A 19 -4.17 3.17 -31.41
C LEU A 19 -4.81 3.83 -30.18
N VAL A 20 -5.48 3.04 -29.35
CA VAL A 20 -5.97 3.52 -28.05
C VAL A 20 -4.75 3.69 -27.15
N GLN A 21 -4.30 4.94 -26.95
CA GLN A 21 -3.30 5.25 -25.93
C GLN A 21 -3.95 5.11 -24.55
N LEU A 22 -3.52 4.14 -23.75
CA LEU A 22 -3.82 4.09 -22.32
C LEU A 22 -3.05 5.21 -21.62
N VAL A 23 -3.69 6.34 -21.42
CA VAL A 23 -3.19 7.36 -20.49
C VAL A 23 -3.40 6.83 -19.08
N ALA A 24 -2.31 6.64 -18.33
CA ALA A 24 -2.40 6.34 -16.91
C ALA A 24 -2.86 7.60 -16.17
N ILE A 25 -4.12 7.61 -15.73
CA ILE A 25 -4.65 8.66 -14.87
C ILE A 25 -4.12 8.39 -13.46
N SER A 26 -3.38 9.34 -12.88
CA SER A 26 -2.97 9.26 -11.47
C SER A 26 -4.19 9.47 -10.56
N LEU A 27 -4.28 8.70 -9.49
CA LEU A 27 -5.29 8.91 -8.45
C LEU A 27 -5.17 10.31 -7.86
N GLU A 28 -6.31 10.93 -7.55
CA GLU A 28 -6.36 12.16 -6.79
C GLU A 28 -5.88 11.92 -5.35
N ALA A 29 -5.43 12.98 -4.68
CA ALA A 29 -4.89 12.90 -3.32
C ALA A 29 -5.86 12.24 -2.33
N THR A 30 -7.15 12.60 -2.42
CA THR A 30 -8.22 12.05 -1.58
C THR A 30 -8.41 10.54 -1.80
N GLU A 31 -8.37 10.08 -3.05
CA GLU A 31 -8.54 8.64 -3.33
C GLU A 31 -7.33 7.82 -2.86
N ILE A 32 -6.12 8.42 -2.86
CA ILE A 32 -4.93 7.80 -2.29
C ILE A 32 -5.08 7.67 -0.77
N ASP A 33 -5.53 8.73 -0.11
CA ASP A 33 -5.77 8.76 1.32
C ASP A 33 -6.80 7.70 1.74
N GLU A 34 -7.96 7.65 1.08
CA GLU A 34 -9.00 6.65 1.32
C GLU A 34 -8.53 5.20 1.14
N LYS A 35 -7.54 4.97 0.26
CA LYS A 35 -6.93 3.65 0.06
C LYS A 35 -5.88 3.36 1.11
N ALA A 36 -5.08 4.36 1.48
CA ALA A 36 -3.99 4.22 2.45
C ALA A 36 -4.51 4.00 3.86
N GLU A 37 -5.54 4.75 4.26
CA GLU A 37 -6.17 4.68 5.58
C GLU A 37 -6.54 3.24 5.97
N LYS A 38 -7.01 2.44 5.01
CA LYS A 38 -7.46 1.04 5.23
C LYS A 38 -6.37 0.06 5.69
N PHE A 39 -5.10 0.44 5.59
CA PHE A 39 -3.97 -0.36 6.05
C PHE A 39 -3.01 0.42 6.96
N ILE A 40 -3.26 1.69 7.24
CA ILE A 40 -2.53 2.47 8.24
C ILE A 40 -3.14 2.19 9.61
N VAL A 41 -2.28 2.06 10.62
CA VAL A 41 -2.69 1.91 12.02
C VAL A 41 -2.01 2.97 12.87
N LYS A 42 -2.68 3.34 13.95
CA LYS A 42 -2.09 4.13 15.02
C LYS A 42 -1.52 3.21 16.08
N ILE A 43 -0.34 3.55 16.58
CA ILE A 43 0.36 2.84 17.65
C ILE A 43 0.30 3.76 18.86
N ASN A 44 -0.32 3.29 19.95
CA ASN A 44 -0.39 4.04 21.21
C ASN A 44 0.49 3.36 22.25
N GLY A 45 1.39 4.13 22.86
CA GLY A 45 2.17 3.73 24.03
C GLY A 45 1.41 4.02 25.32
N SER A 46 1.68 3.23 26.36
CA SER A 46 1.17 3.47 27.71
C SER A 46 1.94 4.59 28.42
N ASP A 47 1.54 4.92 29.65
CA ASP A 47 2.27 5.87 30.51
C ASP A 47 3.72 5.43 30.80
N ALA A 48 4.02 4.13 30.71
CA ALA A 48 5.37 3.59 30.85
C ALA A 48 6.24 3.84 29.60
N THR A 49 5.62 4.19 28.47
CA THR A 49 6.27 4.44 27.19
C THR A 49 5.81 5.79 26.60
N PRO A 50 6.18 6.92 27.22
CA PRO A 50 5.66 8.25 26.83
C PRO A 50 6.05 8.69 25.41
N LYS A 51 7.07 8.08 24.79
CA LYS A 51 7.42 8.30 23.37
C LYS A 51 6.95 7.16 22.47
N GLY A 52 6.19 6.21 23.03
CA GLY A 52 5.71 5.00 22.36
C GLY A 52 4.56 5.21 21.36
N ASN A 53 4.33 6.45 20.93
CA ASN A 53 3.23 6.82 20.06
C ASN A 53 3.71 7.00 18.62
N GLY A 54 2.95 6.52 17.65
CA GLY A 54 3.29 6.65 16.24
C GLY A 54 2.28 6.00 15.32
N SER A 55 2.71 5.69 14.12
CA SER A 55 1.90 5.01 13.09
C SER A 55 2.63 3.78 12.56
N GLY A 56 1.89 2.92 11.88
CA GLY A 56 2.45 1.81 11.14
C GLY A 56 1.59 1.42 9.94
N SER A 57 2.10 0.53 9.11
CA SER A 57 1.35 0.00 7.96
C SER A 57 1.23 -1.51 8.07
N ILE A 58 0.03 -2.04 7.85
CA ILE A 58 -0.22 -3.48 7.74
C ILE A 58 0.44 -3.98 6.45
N ILE A 59 1.50 -4.78 6.58
CA ILE A 59 2.28 -5.31 5.44
C ILE A 59 2.05 -6.80 5.20
N GLY A 60 1.29 -7.48 6.06
CA GLY A 60 1.00 -8.89 5.88
C GLY A 60 -0.11 -9.39 6.79
N ARG A 61 -0.73 -10.50 6.37
CA ARG A 61 -1.74 -11.24 7.14
C ARG A 61 -1.54 -12.74 6.94
N ASN A 62 -1.56 -13.50 8.04
CA ASN A 62 -1.61 -14.96 8.05
C ASN A 62 -2.76 -15.43 8.96
N GLY A 63 -3.85 -15.93 8.37
CA GLY A 63 -5.08 -16.20 9.09
C GLY A 63 -5.60 -14.92 9.75
N ASN A 64 -5.75 -14.95 11.08
CA ASN A 64 -6.17 -13.77 11.85
C ASN A 64 -4.99 -12.94 12.39
N ASN A 65 -3.74 -13.30 12.08
CA ASN A 65 -2.56 -12.56 12.55
C ASN A 65 -2.14 -11.54 11.49
N TYR A 66 -2.00 -10.29 11.90
CA TYR A 66 -1.55 -9.18 11.06
C TYR A 66 -0.15 -8.74 11.46
N GLN A 67 0.62 -8.30 10.48
CA GLN A 67 1.97 -7.74 10.67
C GLN A 67 1.96 -6.27 10.28
N VAL A 68 2.39 -5.42 11.21
CA VAL A 68 2.53 -3.98 11.03
C VAL A 68 4.01 -3.63 10.97
N LEU A 69 4.42 -2.91 9.93
CA LEU A 69 5.74 -2.29 9.85
C LEU A 69 5.69 -0.89 10.46
N THR A 70 6.63 -0.58 11.34
CA THR A 70 6.83 0.75 11.93
C THR A 70 8.31 1.00 12.17
N ASN A 71 8.65 2.15 12.75
CA ASN A 71 10.02 2.43 13.20
C ASN A 71 10.33 1.73 14.53
N TRP A 72 11.59 1.36 14.74
CA TRP A 72 12.00 0.73 15.99
C TRP A 72 11.87 1.70 17.16
N HIS A 73 12.21 2.98 16.98
CA HIS A 73 12.13 3.97 18.05
C HIS A 73 10.71 4.17 18.62
N VAL A 74 9.65 3.85 17.86
CA VAL A 74 8.26 3.92 18.33
C VAL A 74 7.98 2.84 19.39
N VAL A 75 8.69 1.72 19.36
CA VAL A 75 8.40 0.54 20.19
C VAL A 75 9.60 0.06 21.00
N SER A 76 10.60 0.92 21.21
CA SER A 76 11.85 0.56 21.88
C SER A 76 11.94 0.95 23.35
N GLU A 77 10.94 1.64 23.90
CA GLU A 77 10.97 2.10 25.31
C GLU A 77 10.63 0.98 26.30
N SER A 78 9.94 -0.06 25.86
CA SER A 78 9.60 -1.22 26.69
C SER A 78 9.68 -2.53 25.92
N ASP A 79 10.18 -3.58 26.57
CA ASP A 79 10.13 -4.95 26.07
C ASP A 79 8.77 -5.63 26.36
N ASN A 80 7.93 -5.01 27.20
CA ASN A 80 6.60 -5.50 27.51
C ASN A 80 5.60 -5.06 26.43
N VAL A 81 5.17 -6.01 25.61
CA VAL A 81 4.23 -5.78 24.51
C VAL A 81 2.90 -5.16 24.96
N ASN A 82 2.50 -5.35 26.22
CA ASN A 82 1.24 -4.78 26.75
C ASN A 82 1.32 -3.27 26.98
N ASP A 83 2.51 -2.67 26.90
CA ASP A 83 2.67 -1.22 26.94
C ASP A 83 2.33 -0.56 25.60
N TYR A 84 1.99 -1.36 24.57
CA TYR A 84 1.62 -0.87 23.25
C TYR A 84 0.26 -1.43 22.82
N THR A 85 -0.51 -0.61 22.10
CA THR A 85 -1.75 -1.03 21.43
C THR A 85 -1.76 -0.59 19.98
N ILE A 86 -2.45 -1.37 19.14
CA ILE A 86 -2.67 -1.06 17.72
C ILE A 86 -4.12 -0.64 17.54
N GLU A 87 -4.35 0.58 17.07
CA GLU A 87 -5.67 1.07 16.72
C GLU A 87 -5.80 1.08 15.19
N THR A 88 -6.75 0.29 14.67
CA THR A 88 -6.99 0.14 13.24
C THR A 88 -7.90 1.26 12.71
N SER A 89 -8.03 1.36 11.38
CA SER A 89 -8.81 2.42 10.70
C SER A 89 -10.28 2.51 11.10
N ASP A 90 -10.83 1.44 11.68
CA ASP A 90 -12.17 1.39 12.26
C ASP A 90 -12.23 1.90 13.72
N GLY A 91 -11.14 2.44 14.25
CA GLY A 91 -10.98 2.90 15.63
C GLY A 91 -10.86 1.77 16.66
N THR A 92 -10.77 0.51 16.23
CA THR A 92 -10.74 -0.64 17.15
C THR A 92 -9.32 -0.84 17.70
N PRO A 93 -9.14 -0.87 19.03
CA PRO A 93 -7.86 -1.21 19.65
C PRO A 93 -7.63 -2.73 19.66
N HIS A 94 -6.39 -3.14 19.39
CA HIS A 94 -5.93 -4.52 19.40
C HIS A 94 -4.68 -4.64 20.29
N ALA A 95 -4.64 -5.69 21.09
CA ALA A 95 -3.47 -6.01 21.90
C ALA A 95 -2.30 -6.47 21.01
N VAL A 96 -1.10 -5.99 21.33
CA VAL A 96 0.12 -6.44 20.67
C VAL A 96 0.50 -7.83 21.18
N LYS A 97 0.80 -8.74 20.26
CA LYS A 97 1.26 -10.10 20.56
C LYS A 97 2.77 -10.23 20.54
N GLN A 98 3.42 -9.49 19.64
CA GLN A 98 4.86 -9.58 19.44
C GLN A 98 5.39 -8.28 18.84
N ILE A 99 6.58 -7.87 19.27
CA ILE A 99 7.38 -6.83 18.66
C ILE A 99 8.72 -7.45 18.26
N LYS A 100 9.13 -7.26 17.01
CA LYS A 100 10.41 -7.76 16.49
C LYS A 100 11.17 -6.64 15.81
N ARG A 101 12.31 -6.25 16.37
CA ARG A 101 13.25 -5.35 15.71
C ARG A 101 13.82 -5.99 14.43
N LEU A 102 13.91 -5.21 13.36
CA LEU A 102 14.63 -5.56 12.15
C LEU A 102 16.03 -4.94 12.21
N ASN A 103 17.06 -5.78 12.18
CA ASN A 103 18.44 -5.30 12.25
C ASN A 103 18.84 -4.56 10.97
N GLY A 104 19.69 -3.55 11.11
CA GLY A 104 20.23 -2.78 9.98
C GLY A 104 19.42 -1.52 9.60
N ALA A 105 18.28 -1.26 10.25
CA ALA A 105 17.49 -0.05 10.08
C ALA A 105 16.71 0.31 11.36
N ASP A 106 16.15 1.51 11.41
CA ASP A 106 15.17 1.91 12.44
C ASP A 106 13.79 1.35 12.09
N LEU A 107 13.64 0.01 12.14
CA LEU A 107 12.42 -0.70 11.75
C LEU A 107 12.04 -1.81 12.74
N ALA A 108 10.74 -2.03 12.89
CA ALA A 108 10.15 -3.09 13.69
C ALA A 108 8.90 -3.68 13.04
N ILE A 109 8.64 -4.95 13.34
CA ILE A 109 7.40 -5.65 13.02
C ILE A 109 6.61 -5.87 14.30
N ILE A 110 5.38 -5.35 14.33
CA ILE A 110 4.40 -5.62 15.38
C ILE A 110 3.41 -6.67 14.86
N THR A 111 3.07 -7.65 15.68
CA THR A 111 2.00 -8.63 15.38
C THR A 111 0.81 -8.41 16.28
N PHE A 112 -0.40 -8.36 15.72
CA PHE A 112 -1.67 -8.41 16.45
C PHE A 112 -2.62 -9.42 15.81
N SER A 113 -3.73 -9.72 16.46
CA SER A 113 -4.77 -10.58 15.85
C SER A 113 -6.12 -9.90 15.80
N SER A 114 -6.87 -10.16 14.73
CA SER A 114 -8.26 -9.73 14.59
C SER A 114 -9.02 -10.68 13.66
N SER A 115 -10.31 -10.87 13.93
CA SER A 115 -11.26 -11.49 13.00
C SER A 115 -11.72 -10.52 11.92
N ASN A 116 -11.60 -9.21 12.16
CA ASN A 116 -11.91 -8.18 11.17
C ASN A 116 -10.90 -8.26 10.01
N VAL A 117 -11.36 -7.84 8.84
CA VAL A 117 -10.57 -7.86 7.60
C VAL A 117 -10.02 -6.47 7.33
N TYR A 118 -8.71 -6.31 7.47
CA TYR A 118 -8.00 -5.08 7.14
C TYR A 118 -7.22 -5.22 5.83
N SER A 119 -7.03 -4.10 5.13
CA SER A 119 -6.23 -4.11 3.90
C SER A 119 -4.76 -4.34 4.23
N VAL A 120 -4.05 -4.94 3.27
CA VAL A 120 -2.59 -5.13 3.35
C VAL A 120 -1.96 -4.22 2.31
N ALA A 121 -0.99 -3.42 2.73
CA ALA A 121 -0.23 -2.55 1.85
C ALA A 121 0.51 -3.35 0.78
N LYS A 122 0.39 -2.92 -0.48
CA LYS A 122 1.21 -3.46 -1.57
C LYS A 122 2.56 -2.77 -1.57
N LEU A 123 3.64 -3.53 -1.36
CA LEU A 123 5.00 -2.98 -1.43
C LEU A 123 5.33 -2.58 -2.88
N GLY A 124 5.78 -1.33 -3.03
CA GLY A 124 6.34 -0.82 -4.29
C GLY A 124 7.84 -1.09 -4.40
N ASN A 125 8.41 -0.74 -5.56
CA ASN A 125 9.85 -0.74 -5.76
C ASN A 125 10.40 0.68 -5.56
N SER A 126 11.16 0.91 -4.49
CA SER A 126 11.76 2.22 -4.22
C SER A 126 12.84 2.59 -5.23
N GLY A 127 13.49 1.61 -5.87
CA GLY A 127 14.52 1.83 -6.89
C GLY A 127 13.97 2.35 -8.22
N SER A 128 12.65 2.30 -8.44
CA SER A 128 12.01 2.88 -9.63
C SER A 128 11.49 4.29 -9.41
N LEU A 129 11.69 4.89 -8.23
CA LEU A 129 11.26 6.26 -7.96
C LEU A 129 12.16 7.27 -8.68
N THR A 130 11.56 8.32 -9.23
CA THR A 130 12.29 9.43 -9.87
C THR A 130 12.26 10.69 -9.02
N ARG A 131 13.31 11.51 -9.07
CA ARG A 131 13.33 12.82 -8.39
C ARG A 131 12.14 13.68 -8.87
N GLY A 132 11.44 14.29 -7.92
CA GLY A 132 10.25 15.11 -8.19
C GLY A 132 8.95 14.32 -8.31
N GLN A 133 8.99 12.98 -8.18
CA GLN A 133 7.78 12.18 -8.08
C GLN A 133 6.97 12.58 -6.84
N LYS A 134 5.66 12.74 -7.02
CA LYS A 134 4.73 13.06 -5.93
C LYS A 134 4.59 11.87 -4.98
N ILE A 135 4.73 12.13 -3.68
CA ILE A 135 4.56 11.16 -2.58
C ILE A 135 3.54 11.76 -1.60
N TYR A 136 2.73 10.89 -0.99
CA TYR A 136 1.73 11.25 0.02
C TYR A 136 2.14 10.58 1.34
N PHE A 137 1.91 11.27 2.46
CA PHE A 137 2.31 10.87 3.80
C PHE A 137 1.21 11.18 4.80
#